data_AF-A0A6V8EQZ6-F1
#
_entry.id   AF-A0A6V8EQZ6-F1
#
_cell.length_a   1.000
_cell.length_b   1.000
_cell.length_c   1.000
_cell.angle_alpha   90.00
_cell.angle_beta   90.00
_cell.angle_gamma   90.00
#
_symmetry.space_group_name_H-M   'P 1'
#
loop_
_entity.id
_entity.type
_entity.pdbx_description
1 polymer ?
#
loop_
_entity_poly.entity_id
_entity_poly.type
_entity_poly.pdbx_seq_one_letter_code
_entity_poly.pdbx_strand_id
1 'polypeptide(L)'
;QIQSEAALRAMATAYPYDIIEDKDIGGISLSSHQEEIAELLQASVEDRLKQAGIEVLEARISHLAYSQEIAQAMLRRQQASAVVAARSEIVRGAVGMVEEALEQLSEKKIIDLDEDKKATMVSNLLVVLCSETDTTPVVNTGTIY
;
A
#
# COMPACT_ATOMS: atom_id res chain seq x y z
N GLN A 1 -32.72 15.20 14.19
CA GLN A 1 -31.26 15.47 14.10
C GLN A 1 -30.42 14.44 14.85
N ILE A 2 -30.76 14.10 16.10
CA ILE A 2 -29.97 13.15 16.93
C ILE A 2 -29.81 11.75 16.31
N GLN A 3 -30.86 11.19 15.70
CA GLN A 3 -30.81 9.83 15.14
C GLN A 3 -29.89 9.72 13.90
N SER A 4 -29.93 10.72 13.02
CA SER A 4 -29.06 10.78 11.83
C SER A 4 -27.59 10.95 12.21
N GLU A 5 -27.30 11.76 13.24
CA GLU A 5 -25.94 11.94 13.76
C GLU A 5 -25.40 10.65 14.40
N ALA A 6 -26.23 9.93 15.16
CA ALA A 6 -25.84 8.67 15.76
C ALA A 6 -25.53 7.59 14.71
N ALA A 7 -26.34 7.51 13.65
CA ALA A 7 -26.08 6.62 12.51
C ALA A 7 -24.76 6.97 11.79
N LEU A 8 -24.53 8.26 11.52
CA LEU A 8 -23.30 8.73 10.87
C LEU A 8 -22.05 8.43 11.72
N ARG A 9 -22.11 8.65 13.04
CA ARG A 9 -20.99 8.36 13.95
C ARG A 9 -20.68 6.87 14.01
N ALA A 10 -21.70 6.01 13.96
CA ALA A 10 -21.51 4.56 13.89
C ALA A 10 -20.81 4.15 12.59
N MET A 11 -21.23 4.70 11.45
CA MET A 11 -20.56 4.46 10.15
C MET A 11 -19.10 4.92 10.14
N ALA A 12 -18.82 6.12 10.68
CA ALA A 12 -17.46 6.65 10.77
C ALA A 12 -16.53 5.85 11.69
N THR A 13 -17.09 5.05 12.60
CA THR A 13 -16.31 4.16 13.50
C THR A 13 -16.12 2.77 12.90
N ALA A 14 -17.10 2.30 12.11
CA ALA A 14 -17.09 0.96 11.54
C ALA A 14 -16.26 0.86 10.26
N TYR A 15 -16.20 1.93 9.46
CA TYR A 15 -15.53 1.94 8.16
C TYR A 15 -14.39 2.96 8.12
N PRO A 16 -13.22 2.58 7.56
CA PRO A 16 -12.12 3.52 7.37
C PRO A 16 -12.50 4.60 6.35
N TYR A 17 -11.85 5.75 6.46
CA TYR A 17 -12.01 6.84 5.49
C TYR A 17 -11.58 6.40 4.08
N ASP A 18 -10.40 5.77 3.97
CA ASP A 18 -9.75 5.31 2.74
C ASP A 18 -9.02 3.98 3.04
N ILE A 19 -8.82 3.15 2.02
CA ILE A 19 -8.07 1.88 2.05
C ILE A 19 -6.58 2.20 1.88
N ILE A 20 -5.93 2.58 2.97
CA ILE A 20 -4.51 2.96 2.97
C ILE A 20 -3.63 1.85 3.58
N GLU A 21 -4.19 1.07 4.50
CA GLU A 21 -3.45 0.02 5.20
C GLU A 21 -3.72 -1.34 4.58
N ASP A 22 -2.70 -2.22 4.57
CA ASP A 22 -2.82 -3.57 3.99
C ASP A 22 -3.98 -4.38 4.59
N LYS A 23 -4.31 -4.11 5.86
CA LYS A 23 -5.43 -4.75 6.58
C LYS A 23 -6.80 -4.37 6.02
N ASP A 24 -6.90 -3.24 5.33
CA ASP A 24 -8.14 -2.69 4.78
C ASP A 24 -8.30 -3.04 3.29
N ILE A 25 -7.29 -3.67 2.66
CA ILE A 25 -7.31 -4.07 1.25
C ILE A 25 -8.43 -5.08 1.00
N GLY A 26 -9.33 -4.74 0.07
CA GLY A 26 -10.52 -5.53 -0.25
C GLY A 26 -11.72 -5.27 0.66
N GLY A 27 -11.60 -4.32 1.62
CA GLY A 27 -12.70 -3.86 2.46
C GLY A 27 -13.47 -2.67 1.89
N ILE A 28 -14.57 -2.32 2.56
CA ILE A 28 -15.42 -1.16 2.23
C ILE A 28 -14.83 0.09 2.90
N SER A 29 -14.78 1.21 2.18
CA SER A 29 -14.32 2.50 2.70
C SER A 29 -15.30 3.62 2.40
N LEU A 30 -15.30 4.64 3.26
CA LEU A 30 -16.18 5.79 3.11
C LEU A 30 -15.91 6.57 1.82
N SER A 31 -14.65 6.65 1.37
CA SER A 31 -14.27 7.40 0.16
C SER A 31 -14.58 6.68 -1.14
N SER A 32 -14.38 5.36 -1.18
CA SER A 32 -14.35 4.59 -2.43
C SER A 32 -15.63 3.82 -2.70
N HIS A 33 -16.43 3.53 -1.68
CA HIS A 33 -17.65 2.71 -1.77
C HIS A 33 -18.91 3.52 -1.43
N GLN A 34 -19.11 4.65 -2.10
CA GLN A 34 -20.15 5.61 -1.75
C GLN A 34 -21.59 5.06 -1.85
N GLU A 35 -21.86 4.19 -2.82
CA GLU A 35 -23.20 3.59 -3.01
C GLU A 35 -23.51 2.59 -1.88
N GLU A 36 -22.59 1.67 -1.60
CA GLU A 36 -22.74 0.69 -0.52
C GLU A 36 -22.84 1.37 0.85
N ILE A 37 -22.05 2.41 1.10
CA ILE A 37 -22.16 3.23 2.31
C ILE A 37 -23.50 3.98 2.38
N ALA A 38 -24.05 4.44 1.26
CA ALA A 38 -25.36 5.09 1.22
C ALA A 38 -26.48 4.11 1.59
N GLU A 39 -26.45 2.89 1.07
CA GLU A 39 -27.41 1.83 1.42
C GLU A 39 -27.33 1.47 2.91
N LEU A 40 -26.13 1.29 3.44
CA LEU A 40 -25.90 1.03 4.87
C LEU A 40 -26.38 2.17 5.75
N LEU A 41 -26.12 3.42 5.34
CA LEU A 41 -26.56 4.61 6.06
C LEU A 41 -28.08 4.74 6.01
N GLN A 42 -28.71 4.49 4.87
CA GLN A 42 -30.16 4.49 4.70
C GLN A 42 -30.80 3.48 5.64
N ALA A 43 -30.35 2.22 5.61
CA ALA A 43 -30.85 1.17 6.47
C ALA A 43 -30.67 1.51 7.96
N SER A 44 -29.51 2.08 8.34
CA SER A 44 -29.23 2.47 9.72
C SER A 44 -30.14 3.61 10.22
N VAL A 45 -30.41 4.59 9.36
CA VAL A 45 -31.31 5.71 9.69
C VAL A 45 -32.76 5.24 9.71
N GLU A 46 -33.16 4.40 8.77
CA GLU A 46 -34.51 3.86 8.69
C GLU A 46 -34.86 3.01 9.91
N ASP A 47 -33.98 2.10 10.33
CA ASP A 47 -34.22 1.24 11.51
C ASP A 47 -34.50 2.07 12.77
N ARG A 48 -33.81 3.20 12.93
CA ARG A 48 -34.01 4.14 14.04
C ARG A 48 -35.30 4.94 13.94
N LEU A 49 -35.75 5.24 12.72
CA LEU A 49 -36.95 6.02 12.46
C LEU A 49 -38.21 5.17 12.27
N LYS A 50 -38.05 3.86 12.13
CA LYS A 50 -39.13 2.89 11.95
C LYS A 50 -40.17 2.93 13.06
N GLN A 51 -39.75 3.16 14.31
CA GLN A 51 -40.67 3.33 15.45
C GLN A 51 -41.57 4.56 15.32
N ALA A 52 -41.13 5.58 14.57
CA ALA A 52 -41.90 6.78 14.28
C ALA A 52 -42.74 6.65 12.99
N GLY A 53 -42.67 5.52 12.29
CA GLY A 53 -43.38 5.30 11.02
C GLY A 53 -42.86 6.14 9.86
N ILE A 54 -41.61 6.60 9.93
CA ILE A 54 -40.98 7.42 8.89
C ILE A 54 -40.19 6.50 7.95
N GLU A 55 -40.50 6.58 6.66
CA GLU A 55 -39.77 5.91 5.58
C GLU A 55 -38.59 6.78 5.12
N VAL A 56 -37.44 6.15 4.90
CA VAL A 56 -36.22 6.84 4.44
C VAL A 56 -35.97 6.43 2.99
N LEU A 57 -36.19 7.37 2.07
CA LEU A 57 -36.02 7.12 0.64
C LEU A 57 -34.55 7.06 0.22
N GLU A 58 -33.69 7.88 0.85
CA GLU A 58 -32.27 8.00 0.53
C GLU A 58 -31.51 8.60 1.72
N ALA A 59 -30.28 8.15 1.96
CA ALA A 59 -29.35 8.79 2.88
C ALA A 59 -27.93 8.79 2.31
N ARG A 60 -27.31 9.96 2.19
CA ARG A 60 -25.95 10.12 1.63
C ARG A 60 -25.10 11.07 2.45
N ILE A 61 -23.79 10.81 2.46
CA ILE A 61 -22.80 11.72 3.06
C ILE A 61 -22.59 12.88 2.09
N SER A 62 -23.00 14.08 2.48
CA SER A 62 -22.91 15.26 1.59
C SER A 62 -21.49 15.76 1.37
N HIS A 63 -20.62 15.64 2.37
CA HIS A 63 -19.23 16.08 2.28
C HIS A 63 -18.34 15.15 3.10
N LEU A 64 -17.38 14.52 2.42
CA LEU A 64 -16.38 13.65 3.03
C LEU A 64 -15.00 14.14 2.58
N ALA A 65 -14.27 14.75 3.50
CA ALA A 65 -12.91 15.22 3.26
C ALA A 65 -12.10 15.14 4.55
N TYR A 66 -10.78 14.99 4.42
CA TYR A 66 -9.87 15.25 5.53
C TYR A 66 -10.00 16.69 6.02
N SER A 67 -9.82 16.89 7.33
CA SER A 67 -9.68 18.24 7.88
C SER A 67 -8.38 18.90 7.37
N GLN A 68 -8.35 20.24 7.34
CA GLN A 68 -7.18 20.97 6.83
C GLN A 68 -5.91 20.64 7.63
N GLU A 69 -6.04 20.39 8.93
CA GLU A 69 -4.93 20.05 9.83
C GLU A 69 -4.29 18.70 9.49
N ILE A 70 -5.09 17.75 8.99
CA ILE A 70 -4.64 16.37 8.75
C ILE A 70 -4.35 16.12 7.26
N ALA A 71 -4.89 16.94 6.35
CA ALA A 71 -4.72 16.79 4.90
C ALA A 71 -3.25 16.74 4.48
N GLN A 72 -2.40 17.63 5.00
CA GLN A 72 -0.97 17.64 4.68
C GLN A 72 -0.22 16.42 5.23
N ALA A 73 -0.64 15.91 6.39
CA ALA A 73 -0.04 14.70 6.97
C ALA A 73 -0.44 13.46 6.16
N MET A 74 -1.70 13.37 5.74
CA MET A 74 -2.21 12.27 4.91
C MET A 74 -1.57 12.27 3.52
N LEU A 75 -1.45 13.44 2.88
CA LEU A 75 -0.75 13.54 1.59
C LEU A 75 0.69 13.04 1.70
N ARG A 76 1.42 13.46 2.74
CA ARG A 76 2.78 12.97 3.00
C ARG A 76 2.82 11.46 3.21
N ARG A 77 1.85 10.90 3.94
CA ARG A 77 1.73 9.45 4.15
C ARG A 77 1.49 8.70 2.85
N GLN A 78 0.58 9.18 2.00
CA GLN A 78 0.29 8.58 0.69
C GLN A 78 1.53 8.64 -0.23
N GLN A 79 2.23 9.76 -0.26
CA GLN A 79 3.48 9.89 -1.02
C GLN A 79 4.56 8.93 -0.51
N ALA A 80 4.75 8.83 0.82
CA ALA A 80 5.71 7.91 1.41
C ALA A 80 5.37 6.44 1.06
N SER A 81 4.09 6.06 1.16
CA SER A 81 3.62 4.73 0.77
C SER A 81 3.88 4.44 -0.71
N ALA A 82 3.55 5.39 -1.59
CA ALA A 82 3.79 5.26 -3.03
C ALA A 82 5.29 5.11 -3.36
N VAL A 83 6.16 5.86 -2.68
CA VAL A 83 7.62 5.74 -2.82
C VAL A 83 8.10 4.36 -2.37
N VAL A 84 7.62 3.86 -1.23
CA VAL A 84 7.98 2.52 -0.74
C VAL A 84 7.49 1.43 -1.70
N ALA A 85 6.25 1.53 -2.20
CA ALA A 85 5.70 0.59 -3.17
C ALA A 85 6.54 0.55 -4.46
N ALA A 86 6.87 1.72 -5.01
CA ALA A 86 7.74 1.82 -6.19
C ALA A 86 9.13 1.20 -5.93
N ARG A 87 9.75 1.49 -4.77
CA ARG A 87 11.04 0.91 -4.38
C ARG A 87 10.95 -0.60 -4.21
N SER A 88 9.87 -1.12 -3.66
CA SER A 88 9.66 -2.56 -3.53
C SER A 88 9.58 -3.28 -4.88
N GLU A 89 8.93 -2.67 -5.88
CA GLU A 89 8.88 -3.22 -7.25
C GLU A 89 10.27 -3.22 -7.90
N ILE A 90 11.06 -2.15 -7.75
CA ILE A 90 12.44 -2.08 -8.25
C ILE A 90 13.29 -3.21 -7.65
N VAL A 91 13.26 -3.35 -6.32
CA VAL A 91 14.03 -4.40 -5.62
C VAL A 91 13.59 -5.80 -6.08
N ARG A 92 12.30 -6.03 -6.26
CA ARG A 92 11.79 -7.31 -6.75
C ARG A 92 12.30 -7.65 -8.14
N GLY A 93 12.27 -6.67 -9.06
CA GLY A 93 12.84 -6.83 -10.39
C GLY A 93 14.35 -7.09 -10.35
N ALA A 94 15.08 -6.34 -9.52
CA ALA A 94 16.53 -6.49 -9.37
C ALA A 94 16.93 -7.87 -8.83
N VAL A 95 16.21 -8.39 -7.82
CA VAL A 95 16.46 -9.75 -7.30
C VAL A 95 16.26 -10.80 -8.39
N GLY A 96 15.18 -10.71 -9.17
CA GLY A 96 14.93 -11.63 -10.29
C GLY A 96 16.03 -11.59 -11.35
N MET A 97 16.47 -10.39 -11.75
CA MET A 97 17.56 -10.22 -12.72
C MET A 97 18.88 -10.83 -12.23
N VAL A 98 19.17 -10.74 -10.93
CA VAL A 98 20.38 -11.33 -10.33
C VAL A 98 20.29 -12.85 -10.26
N GLU A 99 19.13 -13.40 -9.89
CA GLU A 99 18.89 -14.85 -9.88
C GLU A 99 19.09 -15.45 -11.28
N GLU A 100 18.46 -14.88 -12.31
CA GLU A 100 18.60 -15.33 -13.70
C GLU A 100 20.05 -15.26 -14.20
N ALA A 101 20.78 -14.19 -13.85
CA ALA A 101 22.17 -14.03 -14.26
C ALA A 101 23.09 -15.08 -13.63
N LEU A 102 22.91 -15.36 -12.32
CA LEU A 102 23.70 -16.37 -11.62
C LEU A 102 23.40 -17.79 -12.12
N GLU A 103 22.14 -18.10 -12.40
CA GLU A 103 21.73 -19.38 -12.98
C GLU A 103 22.40 -19.61 -14.34
N GLN A 104 22.31 -18.64 -15.25
CA GLN A 104 22.96 -18.74 -16.57
C GLN A 104 24.48 -18.90 -16.49
N LEU A 105 25.15 -18.24 -15.55
CA LEU A 105 26.60 -18.36 -15.35
C LEU A 105 26.99 -19.73 -14.81
N SER A 106 26.17 -20.29 -13.92
CA SER A 106 26.34 -21.63 -13.36
C SER A 106 26.12 -22.72 -14.42
N GLU A 107 25.06 -22.61 -15.22
CA GLU A 107 24.77 -23.53 -16.33
C GLU A 107 25.91 -23.60 -17.35
N LYS A 108 26.49 -22.44 -17.67
CA LYS A 108 27.63 -22.34 -18.61
C LYS A 108 28.96 -22.76 -17.97
N LYS A 109 28.97 -23.09 -16.68
CA LYS A 109 30.17 -23.43 -15.88
C LYS A 109 31.30 -22.41 -16.01
N ILE A 110 30.93 -21.13 -16.18
CA ILE A 110 31.90 -20.03 -16.37
C ILE A 110 32.56 -19.68 -15.04
N ILE A 111 31.87 -19.91 -13.92
CA ILE A 111 32.31 -19.50 -12.58
C ILE A 111 31.92 -20.60 -11.59
N ASP A 112 32.83 -20.93 -10.66
CA ASP A 112 32.52 -21.75 -9.49
C ASP A 112 32.37 -20.80 -8.28
N LEU A 113 31.15 -20.66 -7.80
CA LEU A 113 30.78 -19.73 -6.73
C LEU A 113 30.53 -20.53 -5.46
N ASP A 114 31.38 -20.32 -4.46
CA ASP A 114 31.01 -20.67 -3.08
C ASP A 114 29.90 -19.73 -2.58
N GLU A 115 29.19 -20.14 -1.52
CA GLU A 115 28.06 -19.38 -0.96
C GLU A 115 28.46 -17.96 -0.52
N ASP A 116 29.69 -17.77 -0.02
CA ASP A 116 30.20 -16.46 0.42
C ASP A 116 30.42 -15.49 -0.77
N LYS A 117 31.00 -15.98 -1.87
CA LYS A 117 31.17 -15.20 -3.12
C LYS A 117 29.83 -14.90 -3.77
N LYS A 118 28.90 -15.85 -3.72
CA LYS A 118 27.53 -15.66 -4.23
C LYS A 118 26.82 -14.54 -3.47
N ALA A 119 26.85 -14.57 -2.14
CA ALA A 119 26.25 -13.52 -1.31
C ALA A 119 26.89 -12.14 -1.58
N THR A 120 28.21 -12.08 -1.73
CA THR A 120 28.92 -10.84 -2.06
C THR A 120 28.53 -10.29 -3.43
N MET A 121 28.43 -11.16 -4.43
CA MET A 121 28.07 -10.79 -5.80
C MET A 121 26.61 -10.33 -5.89
N VAL A 122 25.68 -11.02 -5.21
CA VAL A 122 24.27 -10.60 -5.10
C VAL A 122 24.17 -9.22 -4.45
N SER A 123 24.86 -8.99 -3.33
CA SER A 123 24.86 -7.70 -2.65
C SER A 123 25.36 -6.57 -3.56
N ASN A 124 26.46 -6.80 -4.27
CA ASN A 124 27.03 -5.80 -5.18
C ASN A 124 26.10 -5.49 -6.35
N LEU A 125 25.50 -6.52 -6.96
CA LEU A 125 24.57 -6.35 -8.07
C LEU A 125 23.28 -5.65 -7.63
N LEU A 126 22.73 -5.99 -6.46
CA LEU A 126 21.55 -5.32 -5.92
C LEU A 126 21.82 -3.84 -5.63
N VAL A 127 22.99 -3.49 -5.09
CA VAL A 127 23.36 -2.08 -4.88
C VAL A 127 23.43 -1.33 -6.21
N VAL A 128 24.00 -1.94 -7.25
CA VAL A 128 24.10 -1.31 -8.58
C VAL A 128 22.73 -1.18 -9.26
N LEU A 129 21.88 -2.21 -9.18
CA LEU A 129 20.57 -2.24 -9.84
C LEU A 129 19.52 -1.36 -9.12
N CYS A 130 19.61 -1.24 -7.81
CA CYS A 130 18.66 -0.47 -7.00
C CYS A 130 19.12 0.97 -6.71
N SER A 131 20.32 1.36 -7.12
CA SER A 131 20.80 2.73 -6.88
C SER A 131 20.15 3.75 -7.80
N GLU A 132 19.69 4.86 -7.20
CA GLU A 132 19.11 6.01 -7.93
C GLU A 132 20.19 6.95 -8.51
N THR A 133 21.46 6.78 -8.15
CA THR A 133 22.61 7.55 -8.66
C THR A 133 23.63 6.61 -9.32
N ASP A 134 24.43 7.13 -10.26
CA ASP A 134 25.53 6.39 -10.89
C ASP A 134 26.48 5.84 -9.80
N THR A 135 26.29 4.58 -9.41
CA THR A 135 27.16 3.90 -8.46
C THR A 135 28.45 3.53 -9.15
N THR A 136 29.58 3.95 -8.59
CA THR A 136 30.86 3.32 -8.89
C THR A 136 30.95 2.05 -8.07
N PRO A 137 30.81 0.85 -8.67
CA PRO A 137 30.93 -0.38 -7.92
C PRO A 137 32.32 -0.42 -7.31
N VAL A 138 32.41 -0.52 -5.98
CA VAL A 138 33.67 -0.85 -5.32
C VAL A 138 33.89 -2.34 -5.57
N VAL A 139 34.41 -2.68 -6.75
CA VAL A 139 34.82 -4.05 -7.06
C VAL A 139 36.01 -4.34 -6.16
N ASN A 140 35.75 -4.95 -5.01
CA ASN A 140 36.79 -5.50 -4.17
C ASN A 140 37.35 -6.72 -4.91
N THR A 141 38.36 -6.50 -5.75
CA THR A 141 39.16 -7.54 -6.40
C THR A 141 40.08 -8.23 -5.40
N GLY A 142 39.57 -8.49 -4.18
CA GLY A 142 40.26 -9.21 -3.12
C GLY A 142 40.97 -10.39 -3.76
N THR A 143 42.30 -10.32 -3.73
CA THR A 143 43.19 -11.26 -4.40
C THR A 143 42.81 -12.65 -3.90
N ILE A 144 42.28 -13.47 -4.81
CA ILE A 144 42.09 -14.90 -4.57
C ILE A 144 43.50 -15.46 -4.42
N TYR A 145 43.93 -15.70 -3.19
CA TYR A 145 45.06 -16.58 -2.88
C TYR A 145 44.58 -18.03 -2.87
#